data_AF-A0A1H0P4M7-F1
#
_entry.id   AF-A0A1H0P4M7-F1
#
_cell.length_a   1.000
_cell.length_b   1.000
_cell.length_c   1.000
_cell.angle_alpha   90.00
_cell.angle_beta   90.00
_cell.angle_gamma   90.00
#
_symmetry.space_group_name_H-M   'P 1'
#
loop_
_entity.id
_entity.type
_entity.pdbx_description
1 polymer ?
#
loop_
_entity_poly.entity_id
_entity_poly.type
_entity_poly.pdbx_seq_one_letter_code
_entity_poly.pdbx_strand_id
1 'polypeptide(L)'
;MGINIVHRRRDKEAQVLAPIDRLLDDLAVCLDRLATLSATKADMAVLGELRRRIKQAAKASPLPIGTVVAAIEAYERTALPDDYVTKLAADTSGEILQLCRQQGAGVEAVRAAIDAVQGLIKPLLNK
;
A
#
# COMPACT_ATOMS: atom_id res chain seq x y z
N MET A 1 3.58 -21.23 -36.50
CA MET A 1 2.44 -20.56 -35.84
C MET A 1 2.68 -20.31 -34.33
N GLY A 2 3.90 -20.00 -33.87
CA GLY A 2 4.17 -19.80 -32.42
C GLY A 2 4.20 -18.34 -31.96
N ILE A 3 4.53 -17.41 -32.85
CA ILE A 3 4.82 -16.00 -32.50
C ILE A 3 3.56 -15.23 -32.08
N ASN A 4 2.42 -15.52 -32.71
CA ASN A 4 1.16 -14.80 -32.50
C ASN A 4 0.51 -15.11 -31.12
N ILE A 5 0.72 -16.32 -30.60
CA ILE A 5 0.17 -16.76 -29.29
C ILE A 5 0.93 -16.11 -28.14
N VAL A 6 2.26 -15.98 -28.27
CA VAL A 6 3.13 -15.36 -27.25
C VAL A 6 2.83 -13.86 -27.12
N HIS A 7 2.66 -13.14 -28.25
CA HIS A 7 2.32 -11.72 -28.24
C HIS A 7 0.97 -11.46 -27.57
N ARG A 8 -0.07 -12.24 -27.94
CA ARG A 8 -1.41 -12.08 -27.35
C ARG A 8 -1.47 -12.38 -25.86
N ARG A 9 -0.63 -13.29 -25.36
CA ARG A 9 -0.53 -13.58 -23.92
C ARG A 9 0.14 -12.42 -23.18
N ARG A 10 1.23 -11.89 -23.74
CA ARG A 10 1.96 -10.74 -23.17
C ARG A 10 1.07 -9.50 -23.08
N ASP A 11 0.32 -9.18 -24.13
CA ASP A 11 -0.56 -8.01 -24.13
C ASP A 11 -1.64 -8.11 -23.05
N LYS A 12 -2.15 -9.31 -22.80
CA LYS A 12 -3.11 -9.57 -21.71
C LYS A 12 -2.48 -9.45 -20.33
N GLU A 13 -1.27 -9.96 -20.14
CA GLU A 13 -0.54 -9.84 -18.88
C GLU A 13 -0.21 -8.36 -18.58
N ALA A 14 0.26 -7.60 -19.57
CA ALA A 14 0.52 -6.17 -19.43
C ALA A 14 -0.77 -5.36 -19.12
N GLN A 15 -1.91 -5.70 -19.75
CA GLN A 15 -3.20 -5.08 -19.45
C GLN A 15 -3.66 -5.31 -18.00
N VAL A 16 -3.30 -6.45 -17.40
CA VAL A 16 -3.60 -6.73 -15.99
C VAL A 16 -2.61 -6.03 -15.05
N LEU A 17 -1.33 -6.00 -15.42
CA LEU A 17 -0.26 -5.53 -14.52
C LEU A 17 -0.06 -4.01 -14.52
N ALA A 18 -0.27 -3.31 -15.65
CA ALA A 18 -0.06 -1.86 -15.71
C ALA A 18 -0.99 -1.05 -14.77
N PRO A 19 -2.30 -1.36 -14.64
CA PRO A 19 -3.15 -0.71 -13.65
C PRO A 19 -2.70 -0.98 -12.21
N ILE A 20 -2.15 -2.16 -11.95
CA ILE A 20 -1.65 -2.54 -10.62
C ILE A 20 -0.40 -1.73 -10.29
N ASP A 21 0.56 -1.63 -11.21
CA ASP A 21 1.78 -0.83 -11.02
C ASP A 21 1.44 0.63 -10.68
N ARG A 22 0.48 1.22 -11.41
CA ARG A 22 0.00 2.57 -11.14
C ARG A 22 -0.66 2.72 -9.77
N LEU A 23 -1.47 1.76 -9.35
CA LEU A 23 -2.08 1.76 -8.01
C LEU A 23 -1.02 1.68 -6.90
N LEU A 24 0.11 0.99 -7.16
CA LEU A 24 1.23 0.93 -6.22
C LEU A 24 2.01 2.24 -6.16
N ASP A 25 2.15 2.95 -7.29
CA ASP A 25 2.70 4.32 -7.29
C ASP A 25 1.79 5.30 -6.52
N ASP A 26 0.48 5.26 -6.78
CA ASP A 26 -0.50 6.08 -6.06
C ASP A 26 -0.47 5.80 -4.54
N LEU A 27 -0.29 4.53 -4.16
CA LEU A 27 -0.11 4.11 -2.78
C LEU A 27 1.19 4.66 -2.17
N ALA A 28 2.31 4.59 -2.88
CA ALA A 28 3.59 5.13 -2.40
C ALA A 28 3.48 6.64 -2.12
N VAL A 29 2.84 7.40 -3.02
CA VAL A 29 2.58 8.83 -2.84
C VAL A 29 1.66 9.09 -1.64
N CYS A 30 0.62 8.27 -1.46
CA CYS A 30 -0.26 8.37 -0.29
C CYS A 30 0.51 8.11 1.02
N LEU A 31 1.41 7.12 1.05
CA LEU A 31 2.23 6.82 2.23
C LEU A 31 3.23 7.92 2.53
N ASP A 32 3.88 8.50 1.52
CA ASP A 32 4.78 9.63 1.72
C ASP A 32 4.06 10.82 2.39
N ARG A 33 2.80 11.08 2.00
CA ARG A 33 1.96 12.10 2.68
C ARG A 33 1.65 11.71 4.12
N LEU A 34 1.22 10.48 4.36
CA LEU A 34 0.88 10.00 5.70
C LEU A 34 2.11 9.95 6.62
N ALA A 35 3.31 9.74 6.08
CA ALA A 35 4.56 9.75 6.85
C ALA A 35 4.95 11.15 7.35
N THR A 36 4.50 12.20 6.65
CA THR A 36 4.73 13.60 7.07
C THR A 36 3.73 14.11 8.10
N LEU A 37 2.72 13.30 8.46
CA LEU A 37 1.62 13.67 9.35
C LEU A 37 1.52 12.67 10.50
N SER A 38 0.99 13.11 11.64
CA SER A 38 0.51 12.20 12.70
C SER A 38 -0.84 11.62 12.25
N ALA A 39 -0.81 10.56 11.46
CA ALA A 39 -1.99 10.09 10.74
C ALA A 39 -3.10 9.61 11.70
N THR A 40 -4.25 10.26 11.64
CA THR A 40 -5.45 9.92 12.39
C THR A 40 -6.31 8.93 11.64
N LYS A 41 -7.40 8.44 12.27
CA LYS A 41 -8.38 7.59 11.57
C LYS A 41 -9.03 8.31 10.39
N ALA A 42 -9.26 9.63 10.50
CA ALA A 42 -9.80 10.42 9.40
C ALA A 42 -8.87 10.43 8.17
N ASP A 43 -7.55 10.47 8.40
CA ASP A 43 -6.54 10.50 7.34
C ASP A 43 -6.43 9.16 6.58
N MET A 44 -6.91 8.05 7.15
CA MET A 44 -6.83 6.72 6.55
C MET A 44 -7.86 6.47 5.45
N ALA A 45 -8.79 7.39 5.19
CA ALA A 45 -9.86 7.18 4.21
C ALA A 45 -9.32 6.92 2.79
N VAL A 46 -8.32 7.70 2.36
CA VAL A 46 -7.68 7.54 1.04
C VAL A 46 -6.92 6.23 0.95
N LEU A 47 -6.20 5.87 2.02
CA LEU A 47 -5.46 4.62 2.10
C LEU A 47 -6.39 3.40 2.03
N GLY A 48 -7.54 3.46 2.69
CA GLY A 48 -8.55 2.41 2.67
C GLY A 48 -9.16 2.20 1.29
N GLU A 49 -9.39 3.27 0.53
CA GLU A 49 -9.87 3.19 -0.85
C GLU A 49 -8.81 2.59 -1.79
N LEU A 50 -7.55 3.03 -1.67
CA LEU A 50 -6.44 2.44 -2.43
C LEU A 50 -6.27 0.95 -2.13
N ARG A 51 -6.31 0.55 -0.85
CA ARG A 51 -6.29 -0.86 -0.44
C ARG A 51 -7.41 -1.65 -1.11
N ARG A 52 -8.64 -1.13 -1.16
CA ARG A 52 -9.77 -1.81 -1.81
C ARG A 52 -9.50 -2.05 -3.29
N ARG A 53 -9.01 -1.04 -4.01
CA ARG A 53 -8.67 -1.16 -5.45
C ARG A 53 -7.54 -2.16 -5.67
N ILE A 54 -6.48 -2.09 -4.87
CA ILE A 54 -5.36 -3.03 -4.92
C ILE A 54 -5.84 -4.46 -4.63
N LYS A 55 -6.69 -4.65 -3.62
CA LYS A 55 -7.28 -5.96 -3.28
C LYS A 55 -8.16 -6.50 -4.40
N GLN A 56 -8.92 -5.66 -5.09
CA GLN A 56 -9.71 -6.07 -6.26
C GLN A 56 -8.79 -6.48 -7.42
N ALA A 57 -7.78 -5.67 -7.74
CA ALA A 57 -6.84 -5.96 -8.81
C ALA A 57 -5.98 -7.21 -8.54
N ALA A 58 -5.64 -7.45 -7.27
CA ALA A 58 -4.93 -8.65 -6.82
C ALA A 58 -5.66 -9.95 -7.17
N LYS A 59 -7.01 -9.95 -7.21
CA LYS A 59 -7.78 -11.16 -7.55
C LYS A 59 -7.53 -11.66 -8.97
N ALA A 60 -7.14 -10.76 -9.87
CA ALA A 60 -6.89 -11.07 -11.27
C ALA A 60 -5.41 -11.35 -11.58
N SER A 61 -4.53 -11.22 -10.57
CA SER A 61 -3.08 -11.31 -10.76
C SER A 61 -2.49 -12.50 -9.99
N PRO A 62 -1.59 -13.27 -10.61
CA PRO A 62 -0.87 -14.35 -9.93
C PRO A 62 0.27 -13.85 -9.02
N LEU A 63 0.54 -12.54 -8.99
CA LEU A 63 1.61 -11.94 -8.20
C LEU A 63 1.24 -11.77 -6.72
N PRO A 64 2.22 -11.68 -5.81
CA PRO A 64 1.99 -11.61 -4.36
C PRO A 64 1.47 -10.25 -3.88
N ILE A 65 0.56 -9.60 -4.60
CA ILE A 65 -0.03 -8.29 -4.28
C ILE A 65 -0.78 -8.32 -2.95
N GLY A 66 -1.27 -9.50 -2.52
CA GLY A 66 -1.87 -9.69 -1.20
C GLY A 66 -0.96 -9.30 -0.04
N THR A 67 0.38 -9.32 -0.22
CA THR A 67 1.35 -8.85 0.78
C THR A 67 1.25 -7.36 1.01
N VAL A 68 1.06 -6.56 -0.06
CA VAL A 68 0.83 -5.11 0.02
C VAL A 68 -0.48 -4.83 0.76
N VAL A 69 -1.55 -5.57 0.43
CA VAL A 69 -2.85 -5.44 1.12
C VAL A 69 -2.70 -5.71 2.62
N ALA A 70 -2.00 -6.78 2.99
CA ALA A 70 -1.78 -7.12 4.40
C ALA A 70 -0.94 -6.06 5.14
N ALA A 71 0.08 -5.50 4.48
CA ALA A 71 0.89 -4.42 5.04
C ALA A 71 0.07 -3.15 5.29
N ILE A 72 -0.80 -2.77 4.34
CA ILE A 72 -1.73 -1.64 4.53
C ILE A 72 -2.69 -1.91 5.70
N GLU A 73 -3.26 -3.12 5.78
CA GLU A 73 -4.15 -3.52 6.87
C GLU A 73 -3.48 -3.45 8.24
N ALA A 74 -2.19 -3.79 8.32
CA ALA A 74 -1.41 -3.63 9.53
C ALA A 74 -1.18 -2.14 9.87
N TYR A 75 -0.84 -1.31 8.88
CA TYR A 75 -0.63 0.12 9.08
C TYR A 75 -1.90 0.85 9.53
N GLU A 76 -3.07 0.56 8.93
CA GLU A 76 -4.36 1.15 9.33
C GLU A 76 -4.66 0.98 10.83
N ARG A 77 -4.19 -0.12 11.45
CA ARG A 77 -4.38 -0.37 12.89
C ARG A 77 -3.56 0.53 13.80
N THR A 78 -2.58 1.23 13.24
CA THR A 78 -1.70 2.17 13.97
C THR A 78 -2.23 3.60 13.92
N ALA A 79 -3.38 3.85 13.29
CA ALA A 79 -4.00 5.16 13.20
C ALA A 79 -4.24 5.77 14.59
N LEU A 80 -3.83 7.02 14.77
CA LEU A 80 -4.06 7.74 16.01
C LEU A 80 -5.56 8.04 16.17
N PRO A 81 -6.06 8.05 17.41
CA PRO A 81 -7.41 8.53 17.67
C PRO A 81 -7.49 10.04 17.39
N ASP A 82 -8.65 10.54 16.96
CA ASP A 82 -8.79 11.94 16.52
C ASP A 82 -8.52 12.94 17.65
N ASP A 83 -8.70 12.53 18.92
CA ASP A 83 -8.43 13.31 20.13
C ASP A 83 -7.02 13.13 20.72
N TYR A 84 -6.06 12.58 19.95
CA TYR A 84 -4.73 12.21 20.48
C TYR A 84 -3.97 13.37 21.11
N VAL A 85 -4.11 14.61 20.61
CA VAL A 85 -3.44 15.79 21.15
C VAL A 85 -3.85 16.04 22.61
N THR A 86 -5.15 15.92 22.89
CA THR A 86 -5.71 16.08 24.25
C THR A 86 -5.23 14.97 25.18
N LYS A 87 -5.16 13.73 24.68
CA LYS A 87 -4.66 12.58 25.45
C LYS A 87 -3.16 12.66 25.72
N LEU A 88 -2.39 13.19 24.78
CA LEU A 88 -0.96 13.42 24.95
C LEU A 88 -0.69 14.48 26.03
N ALA A 89 -1.52 15.51 26.12
CA ALA A 89 -1.45 16.55 27.15
C ALA A 89 -1.88 16.06 28.55
N ALA A 90 -2.67 14.99 28.63
CA ALA A 90 -3.21 14.43 29.87
C ALA A 90 -2.32 13.35 30.52
N ASP A 91 -1.03 13.29 30.17
CA ASP A 91 -0.02 12.37 30.72
C ASP A 91 -0.34 10.85 30.58
N THR A 92 -1.28 10.50 29.69
CA THR A 92 -1.63 9.13 29.28
C THR A 92 -0.98 8.80 27.92
N SER A 93 0.30 9.16 27.79
CA SER A 93 1.02 9.26 26.52
C SER A 93 1.64 7.94 26.02
N GLY A 94 1.77 6.91 26.86
CA GLY A 94 2.51 5.69 26.53
C GLY A 94 1.98 4.95 25.30
N GLU A 95 0.67 4.77 25.22
CA GLU A 95 0.02 4.10 24.09
C GLU A 95 0.10 4.93 22.80
N ILE A 96 -0.09 6.26 22.90
CA ILE A 96 0.00 7.17 21.74
C ILE A 96 1.41 7.20 21.17
N LEU A 97 2.43 7.30 22.03
CA LEU A 97 3.83 7.27 21.60
C LEU A 97 4.20 5.92 20.97
N GLN A 98 3.61 4.83 21.45
CA GLN A 98 3.78 3.52 20.83
C GLN A 98 3.13 3.47 19.44
N LEU A 99 1.91 3.99 19.28
CA LEU A 99 1.25 4.09 17.97
C LEU A 99 2.06 4.93 16.98
N CYS A 100 2.61 6.08 17.39
CA CYS A 100 3.48 6.89 16.54
C CYS A 100 4.72 6.11 16.05
N ARG A 101 5.36 5.33 16.93
CA ARG A 101 6.50 4.47 16.54
C ARG A 101 6.06 3.37 15.57
N GLN A 102 4.90 2.76 15.82
CA GLN A 102 4.33 1.73 14.96
C GLN A 102 3.91 2.29 13.59
N GLN A 103 3.48 3.55 13.50
CA GLN A 103 3.23 4.22 12.21
C GLN A 103 4.52 4.32 11.40
N GLY A 104 5.61 4.81 11.99
CA GLY A 104 6.91 4.89 11.29
C GLY A 104 7.37 3.53 10.76
N ALA A 105 7.34 2.49 11.60
CA ALA A 105 7.69 1.13 11.18
C ALA A 105 6.72 0.56 10.13
N GLY A 106 5.44 0.90 10.23
CA GLY A 106 4.41 0.45 9.30
C GLY A 106 4.55 1.07 7.91
N VAL A 107 4.92 2.35 7.80
CA VAL A 107 5.22 3.00 6.50
C VAL A 107 6.33 2.24 5.77
N GLU A 108 7.43 1.96 6.45
CA GLU A 108 8.55 1.21 5.88
C GLU A 108 8.15 -0.21 5.46
N ALA A 109 7.32 -0.89 6.26
CA ALA A 109 6.80 -2.20 5.91
C ALA A 109 5.93 -2.18 4.65
N VAL A 110 5.07 -1.16 4.49
CA VAL A 110 4.27 -1.03 3.26
C VAL A 110 5.16 -0.68 2.06
N ARG A 111 6.17 0.18 2.24
CA ARG A 111 7.11 0.56 1.18
C ARG A 111 7.92 -0.64 0.69
N ALA A 112 8.45 -1.46 1.61
CA ALA A 112 9.14 -2.68 1.26
C ALA A 112 8.24 -3.68 0.49
N ALA A 113 6.96 -3.78 0.84
CA ALA A 113 6.01 -4.61 0.12
C ALA A 113 5.72 -4.08 -1.30
N ILE A 114 5.60 -2.75 -1.45
CA ILE A 114 5.44 -2.09 -2.76
C ILE A 114 6.66 -2.40 -3.64
N ASP A 115 7.87 -2.14 -3.13
CA ASP A 115 9.11 -2.32 -3.89
C ASP A 115 9.30 -3.78 -4.32
N ALA A 116 8.99 -4.73 -3.44
CA ALA A 116 9.05 -6.15 -3.75
C ALA A 116 8.10 -6.52 -4.90
N VAL A 117 6.85 -6.03 -4.87
CA VAL A 117 5.87 -6.33 -5.92
C VAL A 117 6.19 -5.60 -7.23
N GLN A 118 6.56 -4.32 -7.18
CA GLN A 118 6.95 -3.56 -8.37
C GLN A 118 8.23 -4.11 -9.02
N GLY A 119 9.17 -4.64 -8.22
CA GLY A 119 10.35 -5.34 -8.72
C GLY A 119 10.01 -6.59 -9.54
N LEU A 120 8.85 -7.21 -9.30
CA LEU A 120 8.33 -8.31 -10.11
C LEU A 120 7.53 -7.83 -11.32
N ILE A 121 6.77 -6.73 -11.18
CA ILE A 121 5.91 -6.19 -12.24
C ILE A 121 6.72 -5.48 -13.34
N LYS A 122 7.61 -4.57 -12.97
CA LYS A 122 8.33 -3.69 -13.92
C LYS A 122 9.11 -4.46 -14.99
N PRO A 123 9.81 -5.57 -14.69
CA PRO A 123 10.45 -6.39 -15.71
C PRO A 123 9.49 -7.10 -16.67
N LEU A 124 8.23 -7.32 -16.26
CA LEU A 124 7.19 -7.93 -17.11
C LEU A 124 6.50 -6.90 -18.01
N LEU A 125 6.49 -5.63 -17.60
CA LEU A 125 5.96 -4.52 -18.40
C LEU A 125 6.98 -3.95 -19.41
N ASN A 126 8.28 -4.03 -19.11
CA ASN A 126 9.36 -3.47 -19.94
C ASN A 126 10.00 -4.48 -20.93
N LYS A 127 9.40 -5.66 -21.14
CA LYS A 127 9.87 -6.72 -22.06
C LYS A 127 8.91 -6.93 -23.24
#